data_AF-A0AAE0P849-F1
#
_entry.id   AF-A0AAE0P849-F1
#
_cell.length_a   1.000
_cell.length_b   1.000
_cell.length_c   1.000
_cell.angle_alpha   90.00
_cell.angle_beta   90.00
_cell.angle_gamma   90.00
#
_symmetry.space_group_name_H-M   'P 1'
#
loop_
_entity.id
_entity.type
_entity.pdbx_description
1 polymer ?
#
loop_
_entity_poly.entity_id
_entity_poly.type
_entity_poly.pdbx_seq_one_letter_code
_entity_poly.pdbx_strand_id
1 'polypeptide(L)' 'IATPSPTQPGMTSRCKTFYFVRPGDTCAAIASRHGISVDAFIAWNTGAQSNCQSLWANTYCCVAVF' A
#
# COMPACT_ATOMS: atom_id res chain seq x y z
N ILE A 1 7.47 11.72 10.16
CA ILE A 1 7.62 10.32 9.71
C ILE A 1 8.53 10.33 8.50
N ALA A 2 9.60 9.55 8.50
CA ALA A 2 10.44 9.39 7.31
C ALA A 2 9.80 8.33 6.40
N THR A 3 9.66 8.63 5.12
CA THR A 3 9.17 7.67 4.13
C THR A 3 10.24 6.58 3.95
N PRO A 4 9.93 5.30 4.20
CA PRO A 4 10.89 4.23 4.02
C PRO A 4 11.22 4.04 2.54
N SER A 5 12.39 3.47 2.25
CA SER A 5 12.81 3.08 0.90
C SER A 5 13.03 1.56 0.88
N PRO A 6 12.65 0.84 -0.20
CA PRO A 6 12.06 1.32 -1.44
C PRO A 6 10.52 1.43 -1.39
N THR A 7 9.96 2.44 -2.05
CA THR A 7 8.50 2.61 -2.24
C THR A 7 8.17 2.63 -3.72
N GLN A 8 7.02 2.07 -4.10
CA GLN A 8 6.52 2.22 -5.47
C GLN A 8 5.98 3.63 -5.73
N PRO A 9 5.99 4.11 -6.98
CA PRO A 9 5.29 5.33 -7.37
C PRO A 9 3.79 5.28 -7.06
N GLY A 10 3.18 6.43 -6.77
CA GLY A 10 1.73 6.52 -6.51
C GLY A 10 1.32 6.20 -5.07
N MET A 11 2.26 6.00 -4.15
CA MET A 11 1.96 6.00 -2.72
C MET A 11 1.69 7.44 -2.23
N THR A 12 0.68 7.62 -1.38
CA THR A 12 0.30 8.91 -0.80
C THR A 12 1.40 9.52 0.06
N SER A 13 1.55 10.84 0.02
CA SER A 13 2.45 11.60 0.89
C SER A 13 1.93 11.76 2.32
N ARG A 14 0.63 11.51 2.54
CA ARG A 14 -0.01 11.59 3.87
C ARG A 14 0.08 10.29 4.68
N CYS A 15 0.99 9.40 4.30
CA CYS A 15 1.07 8.09 4.93
C CYS A 15 1.55 8.17 6.37
N LYS A 16 0.74 7.60 7.28
CA LYS A 16 1.02 7.46 8.70
C LYS A 16 1.67 6.12 9.03
N THR A 17 1.24 5.05 8.35
CA THR A 17 1.73 3.69 8.61
C THR A 17 2.10 3.01 7.30
N PHE A 18 3.31 2.48 7.23
CA PHE A 18 3.81 1.74 6.08
C PHE A 18 3.80 0.24 6.34
N TYR A 19 3.48 -0.54 5.32
CA TYR A 19 3.58 -1.99 5.31
C TYR A 19 4.55 -2.43 4.22
N PHE A 20 5.44 -3.37 4.53
CA PHE A 20 6.36 -3.94 3.54
C PHE A 20 5.69 -5.09 2.80
N VAL A 21 5.41 -4.88 1.52
CA VAL A 21 4.74 -5.86 0.65
C VAL A 21 5.67 -7.04 0.40
N ARG A 22 5.22 -8.23 0.77
CA ARG A 22 5.95 -9.47 0.50
C ARG A 22 5.51 -10.08 -0.83
N PRO A 23 6.37 -10.86 -1.51
CA PRO A 23 5.94 -11.64 -2.68
C PRO A 23 4.73 -12.52 -2.33
N GLY A 24 3.67 -12.40 -3.13
CA GLY A 24 2.41 -13.12 -2.92
C GLY A 24 1.35 -12.37 -2.09
N ASP A 25 1.67 -11.20 -1.51
CA ASP A 25 0.66 -10.35 -0.90
C ASP A 25 -0.29 -9.77 -1.97
N THR A 26 -1.55 -9.57 -1.58
CA THR A 26 -2.58 -8.91 -2.40
C THR A 26 -3.16 -7.73 -1.64
N CYS A 27 -3.73 -6.75 -2.34
CA CYS A 27 -4.40 -5.61 -1.72
C CYS A 27 -5.52 -6.06 -0.79
N ALA A 28 -6.27 -7.10 -1.16
CA ALA A 28 -7.31 -7.67 -0.31
C ALA A 28 -6.74 -8.25 0.99
N ALA A 29 -5.63 -9.01 0.93
CA ALA A 29 -5.00 -9.57 2.11
C ALA A 29 -4.40 -8.49 3.02
N ILE A 30 -3.72 -7.49 2.45
CA ILE A 30 -3.15 -6.37 3.20
C ILE A 30 -4.27 -5.52 3.83
N ALA A 31 -5.28 -5.16 3.04
CA ALA A 31 -6.40 -4.35 3.51
C ALA A 31 -7.14 -5.03 4.66
N SER A 32 -7.43 -6.33 4.52
CA SER A 32 -8.05 -7.15 5.57
C SER A 32 -7.19 -7.21 6.84
N ARG A 33 -5.88 -7.43 6.72
CA ARG A 33 -4.93 -7.44 7.86
C ARG A 33 -4.89 -6.12 8.62
N HIS A 34 -5.10 -5.00 7.92
CA HIS A 34 -5.06 -3.67 8.51
C HIS A 34 -6.45 -3.09 8.81
N GLY A 35 -7.53 -3.85 8.57
CA GLY A 35 -8.90 -3.41 8.84
C GLY A 35 -9.37 -2.23 7.99
N ILE A 36 -8.84 -2.10 6.76
CA ILE A 36 -9.20 -1.05 5.80
C ILE A 36 -9.91 -1.66 4.60
N SER A 37 -10.65 -0.84 3.83
CA SER A 37 -11.22 -1.30 2.56
C SER A 37 -10.13 -1.36 1.47
N VAL A 38 -10.35 -2.23 0.48
CA VAL A 38 -9.46 -2.31 -0.70
C VAL A 38 -9.46 -0.98 -1.46
N ASP A 39 -10.62 -0.32 -1.57
CA ASP A 39 -10.72 1.01 -2.18
C ASP A 39 -9.88 2.06 -1.44
N ALA A 40 -9.89 2.07 -0.10
CA ALA A 40 -9.05 2.97 0.68
C ALA A 40 -7.56 2.66 0.47
N PHE A 41 -7.18 1.38 0.46
CA PHE A 41 -5.81 0.97 0.18
C PHE A 41 -5.35 1.42 -1.21
N ILE A 42 -6.16 1.23 -2.25
CA ILE A 42 -5.85 1.64 -3.62
C ILE A 42 -5.80 3.17 -3.73
N ALA A 43 -6.71 3.89 -3.06
CA ALA A 43 -6.69 5.35 -3.03
C ALA A 43 -5.39 5.91 -2.43
N TRP A 44 -4.80 5.21 -1.47
CA TRP A 44 -3.52 5.60 -0.87
C TRP A 44 -2.30 5.07 -1.64
N ASN A 45 -2.49 4.09 -2.52
CA ASN A 45 -1.44 3.43 -3.28
C ASN A 45 -1.86 3.28 -4.74
N THR A 46 -1.97 4.40 -5.45
CA THR A 46 -2.49 4.44 -6.83
C THR A 46 -1.62 3.64 -7.81
N GLY A 47 -0.33 3.46 -7.50
CA GLY A 47 0.57 2.59 -8.25
C GLY A 47 0.16 1.11 -8.27
N ALA A 48 -0.60 0.65 -7.26
CA ALA A 48 -1.14 -0.72 -7.25
C ALA A 48 -2.24 -0.94 -8.31
N GLN A 49 -2.80 0.15 -8.85
CA GLN A 49 -3.97 0.18 -9.75
C GLN A 49 -5.26 -0.38 -9.13
N SER A 50 -6.40 -0.13 -9.77
CA SER A 50 -7.73 -0.51 -9.28
C SER A 50 -7.95 -2.02 -9.13
N ASN A 51 -7.18 -2.84 -9.85
CA ASN A 51 -7.24 -4.30 -9.80
C ASN A 51 -6.11 -4.94 -8.97
N CYS A 52 -5.30 -4.13 -8.27
CA CYS A 52 -4.14 -4.56 -7.51
C CYS A 52 -3.06 -5.32 -8.31
N GLN A 53 -3.14 -5.38 -9.64
CA GLN A 53 -2.21 -6.17 -10.45
C GLN A 53 -0.81 -5.55 -10.50
N SER A 54 -0.70 -4.25 -10.21
CA SER A 54 0.55 -3.51 -10.24
C SER A 54 1.14 -3.27 -8.85
N LEU A 55 0.71 -4.01 -7.82
CA LEU A 55 1.31 -3.93 -6.49
C LEU A 55 2.72 -4.54 -6.50
N TRP A 56 3.74 -3.71 -6.26
CA TRP A 56 5.13 -4.17 -6.28
C TRP A 56 5.52 -4.89 -4.99
N ALA A 57 5.98 -6.14 -5.14
CA ALA A 57 6.60 -6.87 -4.03
C ALA A 57 7.94 -6.25 -3.63
N ASN A 58 8.36 -6.49 -2.39
CA ASN A 58 9.58 -5.98 -1.77
C ASN A 58 9.65 -4.44 -1.71
N THR A 59 8.49 -3.78 -1.63
CA THR A 59 8.38 -2.32 -1.46
C THR A 59 7.47 -1.98 -0.30
N TYR A 60 7.56 -0.74 0.18
CA TYR A 60 6.63 -0.22 1.18
C TYR A 60 5.38 0.39 0.51
N CYS A 61 4.22 0.07 1.07
CA CYS A 61 2.92 0.65 0.74
C CYS A 61 2.31 1.32 1.97
N CYS A 62 1.32 2.18 1.75
CA CYS A 62 0.61 2.87 2.80
C CYS A 62 -0.63 2.09 3.27
N VAL A 63 -0.78 1.94 4.59
CA VAL A 63 -1.93 1.24 5.20
C VAL A 63 -2.69 2.10 6.22
N ALA A 64 -2.26 3.34 6.44
CA ALA A 64 -3.01 4.33 7.20
C ALA A 64 -2.56 5.75 6.82
N VAL A 65 -3.48 6.71 6.83
CA VAL A 65 -3.20 8.14 6.59
C VAL A 65 -3.55 8.98 7.84
N PHE A 66 -3.07 10.23 7.87
CA PHE A 66 -3.47 11.24 8.86
C PHE A 66 -4.71 12.02 8.44
#